data_AF-A0A8H5JEY2-F1
#
_entry.id   AF-A0A8H5JEY2-F1
#
_cell.length_a   1.000
_cell.length_b   1.000
_cell.length_c   1.000
_cell.angle_alpha   90.00
_cell.angle_beta   90.00
_cell.angle_gamma   90.00
#
_symmetry.space_group_name_H-M   'P 1'
#
loop_
_entity.id
_entity.type
_entity.pdbx_description
1 polymer ?
#
loop_
_entity_poly.entity_id
_entity_poly.type
_entity_poly.pdbx_seq_one_letter_code
_entity_poly.pdbx_strand_id
1 'polypeptide(L)'
;MEETLADIRVVGKSFFDLFYCTRSLATTVVSPQARGAKPGYRECYVVSEHFKDIKHVWDCAYVVGIDIPADIDFSYDQGVERLLGLARNVFRCQPTRLFVLGLFETGKQREFWLFDRSGVYRSGLNDDECDLQALLDAYGSMTELELGMNPFRGQELNGPPYVCIKSNGSQTGDCEFDHNGECKLILDKKPLICPDDIVSETPTCYRATDKFNNEFVVKFSRKEQSHQKFLRRIKEHNVCGITELIAYKSICTKTTLLTCAVIAPFGRPIYDYRTVLEVLECMRDTIKAHRSLYIDAKILHRHVSISSLRMYSAGGNERDASKGILIGFDNARDMEIEPEKPYCLYGTKTFMAIDLSRNSDDLVLHTYRHDLESFFYVFLFMAVGGHQRPSPQSRLRQWEVGSKNWPEIAEKKRRDISSNDNFSAILSEFRPEFKGLESLAHALRDVLFFPDGNEFFTGTNMDGEATEKLYGAMIGAFENAVGENRE
;
A
#
# COMPACT_ATOMS: atom_id res chain seq x y z
N MET A 1 -11.17 21.64 8.01
CA MET A 1 -12.55 21.22 8.34
C MET A 1 -13.49 21.56 7.19
N GLU A 2 -13.56 22.82 6.75
CA GLU A 2 -14.40 23.21 5.59
C GLU A 2 -14.03 22.47 4.28
N GLU A 3 -12.75 22.29 3.96
CA GLU A 3 -12.34 21.50 2.78
C GLU A 3 -12.63 20.00 2.92
N THR A 4 -12.75 19.47 4.14
CA THR A 4 -13.03 18.04 4.41
C THR A 4 -14.54 17.74 4.37
N LEU A 5 -15.38 18.77 4.52
CA LEU A 5 -16.84 18.68 4.55
C LEU A 5 -17.49 18.96 3.18
N ALA A 6 -16.74 19.53 2.23
CA ALA A 6 -17.24 19.93 0.91
C ALA A 6 -17.60 18.74 -0.01
N ASP A 7 -16.99 17.56 0.21
CA ASP A 7 -17.16 16.36 -0.65
C ASP A 7 -18.22 15.36 -0.14
N ILE A 8 -19.00 15.72 0.89
CA ILE A 8 -20.00 14.82 1.50
C ILE A 8 -21.25 14.71 0.61
N ARG A 9 -21.43 13.54 -0.01
CA ARG A 9 -22.67 13.21 -0.74
C ARG A 9 -23.79 12.83 0.24
N VAL A 10 -24.80 13.69 0.33
CA VAL A 10 -26.08 13.38 1.00
C VAL A 10 -26.93 12.56 0.05
N VAL A 11 -27.29 11.32 0.42
CA VAL A 11 -28.23 10.50 -0.35
C VAL A 11 -29.36 10.02 0.55
N GLY A 12 -30.56 10.54 0.30
CA GLY A 12 -31.80 10.09 0.92
C GLY A 12 -32.47 8.94 0.15
N LYS A 13 -32.99 7.97 0.91
CA LYS A 13 -33.82 6.79 0.58
C LYS A 13 -33.15 5.75 -0.34
N SER A 14 -32.61 4.61 0.10
CA SER A 14 -32.55 3.86 1.36
C SER A 14 -31.07 3.54 1.61
N PHE A 15 -30.54 4.04 2.72
CA PHE A 15 -29.12 4.04 3.07
C PHE A 15 -28.50 2.64 3.12
N PHE A 16 -29.31 1.64 3.47
CA PHE A 16 -28.90 0.23 3.55
C PHE A 16 -28.98 -0.49 2.21
N ASP A 17 -29.95 -0.16 1.35
CA ASP A 17 -30.08 -0.82 0.04
C ASP A 17 -28.92 -0.47 -0.90
N LEU A 18 -28.18 0.60 -0.64
CA LEU A 18 -27.07 1.07 -1.47
C LEU A 18 -25.81 0.18 -1.42
N PHE A 19 -25.68 -0.76 -0.47
CA PHE A 19 -24.42 -1.47 -0.25
C PHE A 19 -24.49 -3.00 -0.32
N TYR A 20 -25.68 -3.61 -0.34
CA TYR A 20 -25.80 -5.08 -0.22
C TYR A 20 -25.97 -5.83 -1.54
N CYS A 21 -25.17 -6.90 -1.70
CA CYS A 21 -25.46 -8.06 -2.54
C CYS A 21 -25.37 -9.33 -1.67
N THR A 22 -26.37 -10.21 -1.84
CA THR A 22 -26.55 -11.56 -1.27
C THR A 22 -26.59 -11.69 0.26
N ARG A 23 -27.79 -12.01 0.78
CA ARG A 23 -28.00 -12.46 2.17
C ARG A 23 -27.27 -13.78 2.40
N SER A 24 -26.25 -13.78 3.26
CA SER A 24 -25.70 -14.98 3.87
C SER A 24 -26.48 -15.30 5.15
N LEU A 25 -26.82 -16.56 5.37
CA LEU A 25 -27.66 -17.06 6.48
C LEU A 25 -26.92 -17.20 7.83
N ALA A 26 -25.79 -16.52 8.03
CA ALA A 26 -25.07 -16.55 9.29
C ALA A 26 -25.58 -15.44 10.22
N THR A 27 -26.37 -15.79 11.24
CA THR A 27 -26.77 -14.90 12.32
C THR A 27 -25.66 -14.82 13.37
N THR A 28 -25.11 -13.62 13.56
CA THR A 28 -24.14 -13.33 14.62
C THR A 28 -24.86 -12.78 15.84
N VAL A 29 -24.40 -13.11 17.05
CA VAL A 29 -24.98 -12.62 18.30
C VAL A 29 -24.22 -11.39 18.78
N VAL A 30 -24.91 -10.25 18.81
CA VAL A 30 -24.34 -8.92 19.11
C VAL A 30 -25.14 -8.30 20.28
N SER A 31 -24.47 -7.55 21.16
CA SER A 31 -25.09 -6.88 22.31
C SER A 31 -24.92 -5.36 22.22
N PRO A 32 -26.01 -4.60 22.40
CA PRO A 32 -25.94 -3.16 22.53
C PRO A 32 -25.34 -2.77 23.89
N GLN A 33 -24.46 -1.76 23.90
CA GLN A 33 -23.81 -1.25 25.11
C GLN A 33 -23.70 0.29 25.07
N ALA A 34 -24.29 0.97 26.04
CA ALA A 34 -23.95 2.37 26.34
C ALA A 34 -22.77 2.40 27.32
N ARG A 35 -21.72 3.18 27.03
CA ARG A 35 -20.55 3.30 27.92
C ARG A 35 -20.20 4.75 28.16
N GLY A 36 -20.10 5.12 29.44
CA GLY A 36 -19.45 6.34 29.89
C GLY A 36 -20.25 7.62 29.62
N ALA A 37 -20.66 8.28 30.69
CA ALA A 37 -21.02 9.69 30.61
C ALA A 37 -19.72 10.52 30.62
N LYS A 38 -19.50 11.31 29.58
CA LYS A 38 -18.47 12.34 29.57
C LYS A 38 -19.14 13.69 29.89
N PRO A 39 -18.39 14.69 30.37
CA PRO A 39 -18.93 16.05 30.47
C PRO A 39 -19.40 16.49 29.07
N GLY A 40 -20.71 16.63 28.89
CA GLY A 40 -21.31 17.15 27.67
C GLY A 40 -21.96 16.12 26.71
N TYR A 41 -21.63 14.83 26.80
CA TYR A 41 -22.18 13.81 25.88
C TYR A 41 -22.04 12.37 26.45
N ARG A 42 -22.78 11.43 25.87
CA ARG A 42 -22.70 9.98 26.15
C ARG A 42 -22.21 9.24 24.93
N GLU A 43 -21.40 8.21 25.11
CA GLU A 43 -20.96 7.33 24.02
C GLU A 43 -21.79 6.03 24.01
N CYS A 44 -22.27 5.64 22.83
CA CYS A 44 -23.04 4.42 22.64
C CYS A 44 -22.39 3.51 21.58
N TYR A 45 -22.46 2.21 21.79
CA TYR A 45 -21.81 1.22 20.95
C TYR A 45 -22.68 -0.02 20.78
N VAL A 46 -22.47 -0.72 19.68
CA VAL A 46 -22.94 -2.09 19.47
C VAL A 46 -21.72 -2.98 19.36
N VAL A 47 -21.59 -4.00 20.20
CA VAL A 47 -20.39 -4.85 20.31
C VAL A 47 -20.74 -6.34 20.30
N SER A 48 -19.79 -7.20 19.94
CA SER A 48 -20.00 -8.66 19.97
C SER A 48 -20.28 -9.18 21.39
N GLU A 49 -21.26 -10.09 21.56
CA GLU A 49 -21.60 -10.67 22.87
C GLU A 49 -20.45 -11.44 23.52
N HIS A 50 -19.56 -12.02 22.72
CA HIS A 50 -18.43 -12.83 23.18
C HIS A 50 -17.34 -12.00 23.87
N PHE A 51 -17.45 -10.68 23.82
CA PHE A 51 -16.49 -9.74 24.38
C PHE A 51 -17.18 -8.84 25.44
N LYS A 52 -18.00 -9.36 26.36
CA LYS A 52 -18.64 -8.49 27.38
C LYS A 52 -17.65 -7.88 28.39
N ASP A 53 -16.48 -8.50 28.61
CA ASP A 53 -15.38 -7.97 29.45
C ASP A 53 -14.25 -7.38 28.59
N ILE A 54 -14.12 -6.05 28.54
CA ILE A 54 -13.18 -5.43 27.60
C ILE A 54 -12.38 -4.26 28.17
N LYS A 55 -11.05 -4.40 28.11
CA LYS A 55 -10.06 -3.32 28.25
C LYS A 55 -9.96 -2.41 27.01
N HIS A 56 -10.34 -2.87 25.81
CA HIS A 56 -10.29 -2.16 24.52
C HIS A 56 -11.54 -2.34 23.60
N VAL A 57 -12.59 -1.51 23.77
CA VAL A 57 -13.90 -1.68 23.08
C VAL A 57 -13.82 -1.64 21.54
N TRP A 58 -12.79 -0.98 21.00
CA TRP A 58 -12.60 -0.76 19.57
C TRP A 58 -12.30 -2.04 18.78
N ASP A 59 -11.80 -3.07 19.46
CA ASP A 59 -11.46 -4.35 18.82
C ASP A 59 -12.72 -5.13 18.38
N CYS A 60 -13.89 -4.81 18.98
CA CYS A 60 -15.14 -5.53 18.74
C CYS A 60 -16.37 -4.63 18.51
N ALA A 61 -16.17 -3.31 18.42
CA ALA A 61 -17.26 -2.37 18.13
C ALA A 61 -17.71 -2.51 16.67
N TYR A 62 -19.01 -2.68 16.48
CA TYR A 62 -19.65 -2.72 15.18
C TYR A 62 -20.29 -1.39 14.79
N VAL A 63 -20.94 -0.73 15.74
CA VAL A 63 -21.58 0.58 15.58
C VAL A 63 -21.04 1.50 16.66
N VAL A 64 -20.80 2.76 16.31
CA VAL A 64 -20.39 3.81 17.25
C VAL A 64 -21.43 4.91 17.26
N GLY A 65 -21.57 5.61 18.37
CA GLY A 65 -22.44 6.77 18.41
C GLY A 65 -22.19 7.68 19.58
N ILE A 66 -22.75 8.88 19.45
CA ILE A 66 -22.78 9.87 20.51
C ILE A 66 -24.21 10.36 20.72
N ASP A 67 -24.51 10.65 21.97
CA ASP A 67 -25.78 11.19 22.41
C ASP A 67 -25.50 12.45 23.24
N ILE A 68 -25.92 13.59 22.69
CA ILE A 68 -25.73 14.93 23.25
C ILE A 68 -27.05 15.36 23.90
N PRO A 69 -27.08 15.53 25.23
CA PRO A 69 -28.27 16.02 25.93
C PRO A 69 -28.66 17.43 25.48
N ALA A 70 -29.98 17.71 25.45
CA ALA A 70 -30.53 18.97 24.93
C ALA A 70 -30.07 20.24 25.66
N ASP A 71 -29.67 20.14 26.93
CA ASP A 71 -29.43 21.28 27.82
C ASP A 71 -27.94 21.68 27.92
N ILE A 72 -27.09 21.17 27.03
CA ILE A 72 -25.64 21.38 27.07
C ILE A 72 -25.21 22.24 25.88
N ASP A 73 -24.38 23.25 26.15
CA ASP A 73 -23.68 24.04 25.13
C ASP A 73 -22.55 23.19 24.49
N PHE A 74 -22.96 22.22 23.67
CA PHE A 74 -22.08 21.33 22.92
C PHE A 74 -22.41 21.47 21.44
N SER A 75 -21.48 22.00 20.67
CA SER A 75 -21.77 22.33 19.28
C SER A 75 -21.90 21.07 18.42
N TYR A 76 -22.69 21.16 17.34
CA TYR A 76 -22.78 20.10 16.35
C TYR A 76 -21.40 19.68 15.83
N ASP A 77 -20.53 20.65 15.53
CA ASP A 77 -19.17 20.39 15.05
C ASP A 77 -18.32 19.62 16.07
N GLN A 78 -18.40 19.98 17.35
CA GLN A 78 -17.73 19.22 18.42
C GLN A 78 -18.23 17.78 18.47
N GLY A 79 -19.54 17.55 18.31
CA GLY A 79 -20.10 16.22 18.19
C GLY A 79 -19.54 15.45 17.01
N VAL A 80 -19.52 16.06 15.83
CA VAL A 80 -19.03 15.42 14.61
C VAL A 80 -17.55 15.05 14.77
N GLU A 81 -16.73 15.93 15.35
CA GLU A 81 -15.33 15.63 15.67
C GLU A 81 -15.19 14.40 16.59
N ARG A 82 -16.05 14.28 17.60
CA ARG A 82 -16.06 13.10 18.49
C ARG A 82 -16.45 11.85 17.74
N LEU A 83 -17.54 11.88 16.97
CA LEU A 83 -18.01 10.71 16.20
C LEU A 83 -16.95 10.23 15.20
N LEU A 84 -16.28 11.15 14.50
CA LEU A 84 -15.14 10.84 13.64
C LEU A 84 -13.98 10.21 14.42
N GLY A 85 -13.71 10.68 15.64
CA GLY A 85 -12.74 10.08 16.55
C GLY A 85 -13.07 8.63 16.92
N LEU A 86 -14.34 8.34 17.21
CA LEU A 86 -14.81 6.98 17.49
C LEU A 86 -14.62 6.07 16.27
N ALA A 87 -15.04 6.52 15.08
CA ALA A 87 -14.86 5.77 13.84
C ALA A 87 -13.37 5.50 13.54
N ARG A 88 -12.48 6.50 13.73
CA ARG A 88 -11.02 6.32 13.60
C ARG A 88 -10.49 5.23 14.52
N ASN A 89 -10.95 5.18 15.77
CA ASN A 89 -10.51 4.15 16.72
C ASN A 89 -10.91 2.75 16.26
N VAL A 90 -12.14 2.58 15.74
CA VAL A 90 -12.59 1.31 15.16
C VAL A 90 -11.71 0.91 13.97
N PHE A 91 -11.46 1.80 13.01
CA PHE A 91 -10.63 1.48 11.84
C PHE A 91 -9.17 1.15 12.20
N ARG A 92 -8.63 1.74 13.28
CA ARG A 92 -7.27 1.44 13.77
C ARG A 92 -7.19 0.05 14.41
N CYS A 93 -8.20 -0.33 15.19
CA CYS A 93 -8.27 -1.63 15.86
C CYS A 93 -8.76 -2.75 14.92
N GLN A 94 -9.51 -2.40 13.87
CA GLN A 94 -10.03 -3.32 12.86
C GLN A 94 -9.58 -2.87 11.45
N PRO A 95 -8.30 -3.06 11.07
CA PRO A 95 -7.74 -2.46 9.84
C PRO A 95 -8.37 -2.93 8.52
N THR A 96 -8.99 -4.12 8.52
CA THR A 96 -9.69 -4.68 7.36
C THR A 96 -11.18 -4.32 7.32
N ARG A 97 -11.70 -3.56 8.29
CA ARG A 97 -13.12 -3.16 8.34
C ARG A 97 -13.52 -2.47 7.05
N LEU A 98 -14.65 -2.88 6.49
CA LEU A 98 -15.16 -2.34 5.23
C LEU A 98 -15.75 -0.96 5.46
N PHE A 99 -16.64 -0.84 6.43
CA PHE A 99 -17.27 0.41 6.86
C PHE A 99 -17.66 0.36 8.34
N VAL A 100 -17.94 1.53 8.91
CA VAL A 100 -18.42 1.71 10.28
C VAL A 100 -19.71 2.52 10.24
N LEU A 101 -20.74 2.02 10.92
CA LEU A 101 -22.00 2.73 11.09
C LEU A 101 -21.90 3.65 12.31
N GLY A 102 -22.45 4.85 12.18
CA GLY A 102 -22.43 5.90 13.18
C GLY A 102 -23.83 6.39 13.54
N LEU A 103 -24.03 6.72 14.80
CA LEU A 103 -25.24 7.39 15.31
C LEU A 103 -24.87 8.72 15.96
N PHE A 104 -25.60 9.76 15.60
CA PHE A 104 -25.50 11.08 16.21
C PHE A 104 -26.86 11.47 16.74
N GLU A 105 -26.98 11.61 18.06
CA GLU A 105 -28.21 12.08 18.70
C GLU A 105 -27.98 13.43 19.38
N THR A 106 -28.91 14.35 19.18
CA THR A 106 -28.92 15.67 19.82
C THR A 106 -30.35 16.06 20.16
N GLY A 107 -30.67 16.08 21.46
CA GLY A 107 -32.03 16.34 21.92
C GLY A 107 -33.05 15.32 21.38
N LYS A 108 -33.92 15.74 20.44
CA LYS A 108 -34.92 14.88 19.78
C LYS A 108 -34.55 14.52 18.33
N GLN A 109 -33.38 14.94 17.88
CA GLN A 109 -32.95 14.76 16.50
C GLN A 109 -31.87 13.69 16.42
N ARG A 110 -31.93 12.91 15.34
CA ARG A 110 -30.98 11.84 15.04
C ARG A 110 -30.44 11.99 13.64
N GLU A 111 -29.16 11.67 13.48
CA GLU A 111 -28.50 11.55 12.19
C GLU A 111 -27.71 10.24 12.11
N PHE A 112 -27.86 9.54 10.99
CA PHE A 112 -27.17 8.30 10.69
C PHE A 112 -25.93 8.57 9.85
N TRP A 113 -24.84 7.90 10.19
CA TRP A 113 -23.54 8.06 9.54
C TRP A 113 -23.02 6.73 9.02
N LEU A 114 -22.31 6.76 7.90
CA LEU A 114 -21.56 5.64 7.34
C LEU A 114 -20.17 6.15 7.00
N PHE A 115 -19.19 5.62 7.73
CA PHE A 115 -17.79 5.87 7.49
C PHE A 115 -17.25 4.73 6.66
N ASP A 116 -16.84 5.02 5.43
CA ASP A 116 -16.20 4.09 4.53
C ASP A 116 -14.83 4.63 4.09
N ARG A 117 -13.93 3.75 3.63
CA ARG A 117 -12.62 4.14 3.12
C ARG A 117 -12.68 5.03 1.86
N SER A 118 -13.84 5.12 1.20
CA SER A 118 -14.05 5.95 0.00
C SER A 118 -14.77 7.27 0.32
N GLY A 119 -15.30 7.43 1.53
CA GLY A 119 -16.05 8.63 1.88
C GLY A 119 -16.83 8.48 3.18
N VAL A 120 -17.30 9.62 3.67
CA VAL A 120 -18.17 9.71 4.84
C VAL A 120 -19.54 10.18 4.38
N TYR A 121 -20.57 9.43 4.74
CA TYR A 121 -21.95 9.67 4.33
C TYR A 121 -22.81 9.93 5.57
N ARG A 122 -23.78 10.83 5.46
CA ARG A 122 -24.70 11.18 6.55
C ARG A 122 -26.12 11.39 6.03
N SER A 123 -27.11 11.09 6.87
CA SER A 123 -28.53 11.22 6.51
C SER A 123 -29.09 12.64 6.60
N GLY A 124 -28.38 13.55 7.28
CA GLY A 124 -29.01 14.77 7.83
C GLY A 124 -29.74 14.49 9.14
N LEU A 125 -29.92 15.54 9.95
CA LEU A 125 -30.72 15.49 11.18
C LEU A 125 -32.20 15.30 10.83
N ASN A 126 -32.81 14.31 11.45
CA ASN A 126 -34.24 14.02 11.33
C ASN A 126 -34.86 13.97 12.72
N ASP A 127 -36.11 14.44 12.84
CA ASP A 127 -36.93 14.18 14.02
C ASP A 127 -37.31 12.69 13.97
N ASP A 128 -36.65 11.89 14.81
CA ASP A 128 -36.82 10.44 14.87
C ASP A 128 -37.27 10.06 16.29
N GLU A 129 -38.52 9.67 16.41
CA GLU A 129 -39.10 9.20 17.68
C GLU A 129 -38.76 7.74 17.99
N CYS A 130 -37.99 7.07 17.12
CA CYS A 130 -37.59 5.69 17.34
C CYS A 130 -36.68 5.58 18.58
N ASP A 131 -37.09 4.72 19.52
CA ASP A 131 -36.34 4.44 20.73
C ASP A 131 -34.91 3.96 20.42
N LEU A 132 -33.92 4.58 21.07
CA LEU A 132 -32.51 4.27 20.85
C LEU A 132 -32.21 2.78 21.14
N GLN A 133 -32.84 2.19 22.16
CA GLN A 133 -32.60 0.78 22.48
C GLN A 133 -33.14 -0.13 21.38
N ALA A 134 -34.36 0.13 20.89
CA ALA A 134 -34.93 -0.61 19.76
C ALA A 134 -34.06 -0.52 18.48
N LEU A 135 -33.46 0.64 18.23
CA LEU A 135 -32.53 0.83 17.11
C LEU A 135 -31.23 0.04 17.31
N LEU A 136 -30.65 0.08 18.51
CA LEU A 136 -29.44 -0.68 18.84
C LEU A 136 -29.69 -2.19 18.77
N ASP A 137 -30.88 -2.65 19.16
CA ASP A 137 -31.32 -4.05 19.00
C ASP A 137 -31.45 -4.43 17.52
N ALA A 138 -31.96 -3.52 16.67
CA ALA A 138 -32.02 -3.72 15.22
C ALA A 138 -30.63 -3.89 14.61
N TYR A 139 -29.65 -3.07 15.01
CA TYR A 139 -28.25 -3.29 14.63
C TYR A 139 -27.71 -4.62 15.16
N GLY A 140 -28.13 -5.03 16.37
CA GLY A 140 -27.76 -6.32 16.95
C GLY A 140 -28.23 -7.53 16.14
N SER A 141 -29.25 -7.36 15.30
CA SER A 141 -29.82 -8.40 14.43
C SER A 141 -29.16 -8.51 13.04
N MET A 142 -28.30 -7.55 12.68
CA MET A 142 -27.62 -7.54 11.39
C MET A 142 -26.50 -8.58 11.31
N THR A 143 -26.24 -9.08 10.11
CA THR A 143 -25.09 -9.95 9.84
C THR A 143 -23.77 -9.19 9.99
N GLU A 144 -22.66 -9.90 10.18
CA GLU A 144 -21.33 -9.28 10.22
C GLU A 144 -21.00 -8.47 8.97
N LEU A 145 -21.40 -8.94 7.79
CA LEU A 145 -21.22 -8.22 6.54
C LEU A 145 -22.06 -6.93 6.52
N GLU A 146 -23.30 -6.97 6.99
CA GLU A 146 -24.18 -5.79 7.13
C GLU A 146 -23.66 -4.79 8.16
N LEU A 147 -22.93 -5.26 9.16
CA LEU A 147 -22.23 -4.39 10.09
C LEU A 147 -20.93 -3.83 9.49
N GLY A 148 -20.42 -4.36 8.38
CA GLY A 148 -19.22 -3.88 7.70
C GLY A 148 -17.95 -4.67 8.02
N MET A 149 -18.09 -5.90 8.53
CA MET A 149 -16.99 -6.83 8.67
C MET A 149 -16.53 -7.35 7.31
N ASN A 150 -15.23 -7.62 7.20
CA ASN A 150 -14.65 -8.17 5.99
C ASN A 150 -14.76 -9.70 5.99
N PRO A 151 -15.55 -10.28 5.08
CA PRO A 151 -15.84 -11.72 5.07
C PRO A 151 -14.63 -12.58 4.62
N PHE A 152 -13.57 -11.97 4.10
CA PHE A 152 -12.34 -12.69 3.79
C PHE A 152 -11.50 -13.00 5.03
N ARG A 153 -11.68 -12.24 6.12
CA ARG A 153 -10.91 -12.38 7.36
C ARG A 153 -11.74 -13.16 8.39
N GLY A 154 -11.27 -14.36 8.72
CA GLY A 154 -11.78 -15.14 9.84
C GLY A 154 -11.04 -14.84 11.14
N GLN A 155 -11.67 -15.15 12.26
CA GLN A 155 -11.06 -15.12 13.58
C GLN A 155 -11.64 -16.23 14.44
N GLU A 156 -10.78 -17.13 14.93
CA GLU A 156 -11.19 -18.16 15.88
C GLU A 156 -11.31 -17.59 17.29
N LEU A 157 -12.11 -18.23 18.15
CA LEU A 157 -12.27 -17.82 19.54
C LEU A 157 -10.90 -17.84 20.24
N ASN A 158 -10.40 -16.68 20.65
CA ASN A 158 -9.05 -16.46 21.19
C ASN A 158 -7.87 -16.84 20.25
N GLY A 159 -8.14 -17.12 18.97
CA GLY A 159 -7.14 -17.46 17.96
C GLY A 159 -6.64 -16.24 17.18
N PRO A 160 -5.51 -16.37 16.47
CA PRO A 160 -5.04 -15.33 15.57
C PRO A 160 -6.00 -15.14 14.37
N PRO A 161 -6.04 -13.95 13.77
CA PRO A 161 -6.79 -13.73 12.55
C PRO A 161 -6.25 -14.58 11.40
N TYR A 162 -7.11 -14.99 10.47
CA TYR A 162 -6.72 -15.81 9.34
C TYR A 162 -7.51 -15.51 8.07
N VAL A 163 -7.03 -16.01 6.93
CA VAL A 163 -7.74 -16.04 5.65
C VAL A 163 -7.69 -17.46 5.11
N CYS A 164 -8.80 -17.95 4.56
CA CYS A 164 -8.81 -19.22 3.83
C CYS A 164 -8.68 -18.95 2.32
N ILE A 165 -7.90 -19.78 1.65
CA ILE A 165 -7.69 -19.79 0.20
C ILE A 165 -8.23 -21.09 -0.35
N LYS A 166 -8.81 -21.07 -1.56
CA LYS A 166 -9.20 -22.29 -2.29
C LYS A 166 -8.25 -22.50 -3.46
N SER A 167 -7.88 -23.74 -3.72
CA SER A 167 -7.11 -24.10 -4.91
C SER A 167 -7.94 -23.89 -6.18
N ASN A 168 -7.41 -23.13 -7.13
CA ASN A 168 -8.04 -22.89 -8.43
C ASN A 168 -7.53 -23.84 -9.54
N GLY A 169 -7.04 -25.02 -9.18
CA GLY A 169 -6.64 -26.09 -10.14
C GLY A 169 -5.38 -25.81 -10.98
N SER A 170 -4.84 -24.59 -10.94
CA SER A 170 -3.56 -24.22 -11.56
C SER A 170 -2.46 -24.26 -10.49
N GLN A 171 -1.96 -25.47 -10.24
CA GLN A 171 -0.88 -25.73 -9.30
C GLN A 171 0.40 -25.02 -9.76
N THR A 172 0.92 -24.13 -8.92
CA THR A 172 2.31 -23.63 -8.88
C THR A 172 2.32 -22.59 -7.76
N GLY A 173 2.77 -23.00 -6.59
CA GLY A 173 2.90 -22.16 -5.40
C GLY A 173 3.17 -23.01 -4.16
N ASP A 174 4.02 -22.51 -3.27
CA ASP A 174 4.50 -23.18 -2.05
C ASP A 174 3.41 -23.43 -0.98
N CYS A 175 2.15 -23.12 -1.27
CA CYS A 175 1.04 -23.34 -0.35
C CYS A 175 0.47 -24.75 -0.49
N GLU A 176 0.51 -25.54 0.58
CA GLU A 176 -0.19 -26.83 0.61
C GLU A 176 -1.66 -26.65 1.02
N PHE A 177 -2.53 -27.31 0.26
CA PHE A 177 -3.96 -27.35 0.50
C PHE A 177 -4.33 -28.60 1.31
N ASP A 178 -5.37 -28.50 2.13
CA ASP A 178 -5.96 -29.65 2.82
C ASP A 178 -6.70 -30.59 1.84
N HIS A 179 -7.26 -31.68 2.36
CA HIS A 179 -8.03 -32.65 1.56
C HIS A 179 -9.25 -32.05 0.86
N ASN A 180 -9.71 -30.86 1.28
CA ASN A 180 -10.82 -30.11 0.69
C ASN A 180 -10.33 -29.06 -0.32
N GLY A 181 -9.03 -28.96 -0.58
CA GLY A 181 -8.46 -27.95 -1.46
C GLY A 181 -8.43 -26.56 -0.83
N GLU A 182 -8.49 -26.44 0.51
CA GLU A 182 -8.40 -25.17 1.24
C GLU A 182 -7.05 -25.02 1.94
N CYS A 183 -6.51 -23.79 1.93
CA CYS A 183 -5.29 -23.43 2.66
C CYS A 183 -5.62 -22.29 3.63
N LYS A 184 -5.40 -22.50 4.92
CA LYS A 184 -5.60 -21.48 5.97
C LYS A 184 -4.28 -20.75 6.20
N LEU A 185 -4.28 -19.44 5.98
CA LEU A 185 -3.15 -18.56 6.28
C LEU A 185 -3.42 -17.75 7.54
N ILE A 186 -2.54 -17.87 8.52
CA ILE A 186 -2.59 -17.11 9.76
C ILE A 186 -1.97 -15.74 9.52
N LEU A 187 -2.71 -14.66 9.80
CA LEU A 187 -2.24 -13.30 9.67
C LEU A 187 -1.50 -12.85 10.94
N ASP A 188 -0.43 -12.08 10.77
CA ASP A 188 0.22 -11.40 11.88
C ASP A 188 -0.74 -10.47 12.63
N LYS A 189 -0.50 -10.30 13.94
CA LYS A 189 -1.33 -9.44 14.79
C LYS A 189 -1.38 -7.99 14.30
N LYS A 190 -0.26 -7.49 13.76
CA LYS A 190 -0.16 -6.13 13.22
C LYS A 190 0.01 -6.18 11.70
N PRO A 191 -0.71 -5.34 10.95
CA PRO A 191 -0.49 -5.22 9.51
C PRO A 191 0.89 -4.63 9.21
N LEU A 192 1.43 -4.98 8.05
CA LEU A 192 2.61 -4.36 7.45
C LEU A 192 2.29 -2.95 6.93
N ILE A 193 1.09 -2.77 6.37
CA ILE A 193 0.58 -1.51 5.82
C ILE A 193 -0.88 -1.41 6.22
N CYS A 194 -1.30 -0.26 6.74
CA CYS A 194 -2.71 0.04 6.98
C CYS A 194 -2.98 1.53 6.80
N PRO A 195 -4.21 1.92 6.42
CA PRO A 195 -4.62 3.32 6.38
C PRO A 195 -4.63 3.99 7.75
N ASP A 196 -4.05 5.19 7.85
CA ASP A 196 -4.10 6.01 9.08
C ASP A 196 -5.40 6.82 9.21
N ASP A 197 -5.97 7.24 8.08
CA ASP A 197 -7.20 8.02 7.99
C ASP A 197 -8.43 7.17 7.68
N ILE A 198 -9.63 7.71 7.98
CA ILE A 198 -10.90 7.05 7.64
C ILE A 198 -10.98 6.83 6.14
N VAL A 199 -10.85 7.91 5.36
CA VAL A 199 -10.90 7.88 3.89
C VAL A 199 -9.49 7.70 3.34
N SER A 200 -9.25 6.63 2.59
CA SER A 200 -7.95 6.30 2.06
C SER A 200 -8.04 5.23 0.97
N GLU A 201 -7.23 5.38 -0.07
CA GLU A 201 -7.01 4.35 -1.10
C GLU A 201 -5.88 3.36 -0.72
N THR A 202 -5.21 3.59 0.40
CA THR A 202 -4.13 2.73 0.88
C THR A 202 -4.68 1.32 1.17
N PRO A 203 -4.05 0.25 0.67
CA PRO A 203 -4.46 -1.11 0.99
C PRO A 203 -4.06 -1.47 2.43
N THR A 204 -4.72 -2.50 2.98
CA THR A 204 -4.28 -3.14 4.22
C THR A 204 -3.51 -4.41 3.86
N CYS A 205 -2.24 -4.50 4.26
CA CYS A 205 -1.38 -5.65 3.97
C CYS A 205 -0.93 -6.33 5.26
N TYR A 206 -0.98 -7.66 5.30
CA TYR A 206 -0.48 -8.49 6.39
C TYR A 206 0.62 -9.42 5.89
N ARG A 207 1.62 -9.68 6.73
CA ARG A 207 2.39 -10.92 6.63
C ARG A 207 1.51 -12.05 7.11
N ALA A 208 1.55 -13.18 6.43
CA ALA A 208 0.81 -14.36 6.80
C ALA A 208 1.66 -15.61 6.67
N THR A 209 1.34 -16.65 7.44
CA THR A 209 2.01 -17.94 7.38
C THR A 209 1.04 -19.09 7.23
N ASP A 210 1.41 -20.10 6.47
CA ASP A 210 0.68 -21.37 6.45
C ASP A 210 1.10 -22.28 7.63
N LYS A 211 0.60 -23.53 7.63
CA LYS A 211 0.92 -24.54 8.65
C LYS A 211 2.38 -25.02 8.63
N PHE A 212 3.14 -24.71 7.57
CA PHE A 212 4.56 -25.08 7.41
C PHE A 212 5.51 -23.90 7.66
N ASN A 213 4.97 -22.75 8.06
CA ASN A 213 5.71 -21.49 8.20
C ASN A 213 6.22 -20.92 6.86
N ASN A 214 5.61 -21.29 5.74
CA ASN A 214 5.84 -20.55 4.50
C ASN A 214 5.21 -19.16 4.63
N GLU A 215 5.92 -18.14 4.14
CA GLU A 215 5.55 -16.74 4.34
C GLU A 215 4.91 -16.12 3.10
N PHE A 216 3.81 -15.40 3.33
CA PHE A 216 2.99 -14.77 2.30
C PHE A 216 2.68 -13.31 2.66
N VAL A 217 2.31 -12.52 1.66
CA VAL A 217 1.64 -11.22 1.85
C VAL A 217 0.18 -11.36 1.49
N VAL A 218 -0.70 -11.01 2.43
CA VAL A 218 -2.15 -10.90 2.17
C VAL A 218 -2.51 -9.43 2.06
N LYS A 219 -2.94 -9.00 0.87
CA LYS A 219 -3.29 -7.63 0.54
C LYS A 219 -4.81 -7.49 0.36
N PHE A 220 -5.41 -6.63 1.16
CA PHE A 220 -6.79 -6.18 1.04
C PHE A 220 -6.83 -4.82 0.35
N SER A 221 -7.50 -4.72 -0.79
CA SER A 221 -7.59 -3.47 -1.55
C SER A 221 -8.97 -3.20 -2.13
N ARG A 222 -9.23 -1.92 -2.40
CA ARG A 222 -10.43 -1.43 -3.09
C ARG A 222 -10.00 -0.99 -4.48
N LYS A 223 -9.92 -1.94 -5.41
CA LYS A 223 -9.41 -1.65 -6.76
C LYS A 223 -10.20 -2.37 -7.83
N GLU A 224 -10.22 -1.73 -8.99
CA GLU A 224 -10.60 -2.31 -10.27
C GLU A 224 -9.64 -3.45 -10.65
N GLN A 225 -10.11 -4.40 -11.46
CA GLN A 225 -9.46 -5.70 -11.73
C GLN A 225 -8.06 -5.64 -12.39
N SER A 226 -7.51 -4.45 -12.68
CA SER A 226 -6.31 -4.23 -13.48
C SER A 226 -5.04 -4.87 -12.89
N HIS A 227 -4.86 -4.86 -11.57
CA HIS A 227 -3.67 -5.45 -10.91
C HIS A 227 -3.57 -6.97 -11.13
N GLN A 228 -4.71 -7.66 -11.27
CA GLN A 228 -4.71 -9.10 -11.53
C GLN A 228 -4.19 -9.46 -12.91
N LYS A 229 -4.52 -8.64 -13.91
CA LYS A 229 -4.11 -8.85 -15.30
C LYS A 229 -2.58 -8.88 -15.39
N PHE A 230 -1.92 -7.95 -14.72
CA PHE A 230 -0.45 -7.88 -14.70
C PHE A 230 0.17 -9.09 -14.03
N LEU A 231 -0.32 -9.49 -12.84
CA LEU A 231 0.25 -10.65 -12.14
C LEU A 231 0.03 -11.97 -12.89
N ARG A 232 -1.08 -12.13 -13.62
CA ARG A 232 -1.28 -13.28 -14.52
C ARG A 232 -0.32 -13.27 -15.68
N ARG A 233 -0.14 -12.12 -16.35
CA ARG A 233 0.80 -12.00 -17.47
C ARG A 233 2.24 -12.24 -17.03
N ILE A 234 2.66 -11.73 -15.87
CA ILE A 234 3.97 -12.00 -15.27
C ILE A 234 4.22 -13.51 -15.15
N LYS A 235 3.20 -14.26 -14.71
CA LYS A 235 3.26 -15.73 -14.61
C LYS A 235 3.32 -16.40 -15.99
N GLU A 236 2.49 -15.99 -16.94
CA GLU A 236 2.46 -16.53 -18.30
C GLU A 236 3.80 -16.36 -19.04
N HIS A 237 4.51 -15.26 -18.76
CA HIS A 237 5.79 -14.93 -19.36
C HIS A 237 7.01 -15.39 -18.52
N ASN A 238 6.80 -16.12 -17.42
CA ASN A 238 7.85 -16.64 -16.53
C ASN A 238 8.88 -15.58 -16.07
N VAL A 239 8.40 -14.38 -15.75
CA VAL A 239 9.27 -13.29 -15.29
C VAL A 239 9.81 -13.60 -13.90
N CYS A 240 11.13 -13.71 -13.78
CA CYS A 240 11.81 -14.02 -12.51
C CYS A 240 12.02 -12.78 -11.64
N GLY A 241 12.21 -12.98 -10.32
CA GLY A 241 12.52 -11.90 -9.38
C GLY A 241 11.36 -10.95 -9.08
N ILE A 242 10.12 -11.40 -9.33
CA ILE A 242 8.88 -10.66 -9.05
C ILE A 242 7.98 -11.53 -8.16
N THR A 243 7.18 -10.91 -7.31
CA THR A 243 6.16 -11.64 -6.55
C THR A 243 5.04 -12.18 -7.43
N GLU A 244 4.63 -13.41 -7.16
CA GLU A 244 3.55 -14.12 -7.82
C GLU A 244 2.22 -13.98 -7.06
N LEU A 245 1.12 -13.97 -7.82
CA LEU A 245 -0.23 -14.06 -7.27
C LEU A 245 -0.58 -15.54 -7.03
N ILE A 246 -0.58 -15.95 -5.77
CA ILE A 246 -0.94 -17.31 -5.35
C ILE A 246 -2.46 -17.50 -5.39
N ALA A 247 -3.19 -16.52 -4.86
CA ALA A 247 -4.63 -16.56 -4.84
C ALA A 247 -5.27 -15.19 -4.86
N TYR A 248 -6.53 -15.17 -5.30
CA TYR A 248 -7.31 -13.97 -5.34
C TYR A 248 -8.79 -14.26 -5.07
N LYS A 249 -9.39 -13.40 -4.25
CA LYS A 249 -10.84 -13.35 -4.04
C LYS A 249 -11.31 -11.91 -4.23
N SER A 250 -12.52 -11.74 -4.74
CA SER A 250 -13.16 -10.44 -4.83
C SER A 250 -14.64 -10.50 -4.49
N ILE A 251 -15.12 -9.44 -3.87
CA ILE A 251 -16.53 -9.22 -3.56
C ILE A 251 -16.92 -7.89 -4.15
N CYS A 252 -17.95 -7.91 -4.99
CA CYS A 252 -18.53 -6.71 -5.55
C CYS A 252 -19.61 -6.19 -4.59
N THR A 253 -19.40 -4.99 -4.08
CA THR A 253 -20.49 -4.19 -3.50
C THR A 253 -21.03 -3.26 -4.60
N LYS A 254 -22.24 -2.72 -4.44
CA LYS A 254 -22.84 -1.83 -5.46
C LYS A 254 -21.98 -0.60 -5.79
N THR A 255 -21.08 -0.21 -4.90
CA THR A 255 -20.23 0.99 -5.02
C THR A 255 -18.73 0.68 -5.13
N THR A 256 -18.26 -0.48 -4.67
CA THR A 256 -16.83 -0.80 -4.59
C THR A 256 -16.52 -2.28 -4.84
N LEU A 257 -15.41 -2.57 -5.51
CA LEU A 257 -14.85 -3.92 -5.61
C LEU A 257 -13.81 -4.13 -4.50
N LEU A 258 -14.14 -5.00 -3.55
CA LEU A 258 -13.24 -5.41 -2.48
C LEU A 258 -12.46 -6.63 -2.91
N THR A 259 -11.15 -6.61 -2.71
CA THR A 259 -10.24 -7.64 -3.20
C THR A 259 -9.34 -8.13 -2.08
N CYS A 260 -9.06 -9.43 -2.08
CA CYS A 260 -8.09 -10.10 -1.22
C CYS A 260 -7.13 -10.87 -2.12
N ALA A 261 -5.89 -10.40 -2.21
CA ALA A 261 -4.81 -11.03 -2.97
C ALA A 261 -3.79 -11.65 -2.02
N VAL A 262 -3.35 -12.86 -2.35
CA VAL A 262 -2.29 -13.58 -1.63
C VAL A 262 -1.09 -13.70 -2.54
N ILE A 263 0.04 -13.21 -2.06
CA ILE A 263 1.22 -12.94 -2.86
C ILE A 263 2.44 -13.60 -2.19
N ALA A 264 3.31 -14.23 -2.99
CA ALA A 264 4.55 -14.87 -2.55
C ALA A 264 5.66 -14.70 -3.61
N PRO A 265 6.94 -14.88 -3.27
CA PRO A 265 7.49 -15.04 -1.93
C PRO A 265 7.40 -13.77 -1.08
N PHE A 266 7.34 -13.92 0.25
CA PHE A 266 7.56 -12.81 1.17
C PHE A 266 9.04 -12.42 1.20
N GLY A 267 9.32 -11.12 1.13
CA GLY A 267 10.67 -10.59 1.31
C GLY A 267 10.67 -9.44 2.31
N ARG A 268 11.77 -9.28 3.03
CA ARG A 268 11.96 -8.13 3.94
C ARG A 268 12.30 -6.87 3.15
N PRO A 269 11.97 -5.67 3.64
CA PRO A 269 12.32 -4.43 2.94
C PRO A 269 13.84 -4.26 2.77
N ILE A 270 14.28 -3.66 1.65
CA ILE A 270 15.72 -3.48 1.36
C ILE A 270 16.47 -2.70 2.45
N TYR A 271 15.80 -1.80 3.18
CA TYR A 271 16.41 -1.03 4.27
C TYR A 271 16.65 -1.83 5.54
N ASP A 272 16.15 -3.06 5.65
CA ASP A 272 16.38 -3.98 6.76
C ASP A 272 17.55 -4.93 6.47
N TYR A 273 18.55 -4.48 5.70
CA TYR A 273 19.71 -5.29 5.30
C TYR A 273 20.61 -5.60 6.49
N ARG A 274 21.45 -6.63 6.37
CA ARG A 274 22.47 -7.00 7.36
C ARG A 274 23.87 -6.70 6.87
N THR A 275 24.05 -6.73 5.55
CA THR A 275 25.32 -6.43 4.88
C THR A 275 25.06 -5.62 3.62
N VAL A 276 26.04 -4.83 3.19
CA VAL A 276 25.95 -4.07 1.94
C VAL A 276 25.85 -5.01 0.73
N LEU A 277 26.45 -6.21 0.82
CA LEU A 277 26.29 -7.25 -0.19
C LEU A 277 24.82 -7.62 -0.44
N GLU A 278 23.99 -7.71 0.60
CA GLU A 278 22.56 -7.97 0.43
C GLU A 278 21.85 -6.85 -0.35
N VAL A 279 22.23 -5.60 -0.14
CA VAL A 279 21.68 -4.45 -0.89
C VAL A 279 22.09 -4.54 -2.36
N LEU A 280 23.37 -4.80 -2.64
CA LEU A 280 23.89 -4.91 -4.01
C LEU A 280 23.25 -6.08 -4.77
N GLU A 281 23.13 -7.26 -4.13
CA GLU A 281 22.48 -8.43 -4.71
C GLU A 281 20.98 -8.17 -4.96
N CYS A 282 20.28 -7.53 -4.01
CA CYS A 282 18.88 -7.17 -4.15
C CYS A 282 18.66 -6.19 -5.31
N MET A 283 19.47 -5.13 -5.42
CA MET A 283 19.37 -4.15 -6.50
C MET A 283 19.67 -4.77 -7.87
N ARG A 284 20.73 -5.58 -7.97
CA ARG A 284 21.07 -6.32 -9.20
C ARG A 284 19.89 -7.18 -9.66
N ASP A 285 19.34 -7.99 -8.76
CA ASP A 285 18.30 -8.96 -9.12
C ASP A 285 16.97 -8.28 -9.42
N THR A 286 16.65 -7.17 -8.76
CA THR A 286 15.44 -6.38 -9.07
C THR A 286 15.56 -5.61 -10.39
N ILE A 287 16.76 -5.21 -10.82
CA ILE A 287 16.98 -4.66 -12.17
C ILE A 287 16.83 -5.77 -13.23
N LYS A 288 17.33 -6.99 -12.97
CA LYS A 288 17.09 -8.16 -13.84
C LYS A 288 15.60 -8.47 -13.97
N ALA A 289 14.88 -8.45 -12.86
CA ALA A 289 13.42 -8.61 -12.82
C ALA A 289 12.70 -7.51 -13.63
N HIS A 290 13.11 -6.25 -13.46
CA HIS A 290 12.57 -5.12 -14.22
C HIS A 290 12.81 -5.24 -15.72
N ARG A 291 14.01 -5.71 -16.12
CA ARG A 291 14.33 -6.00 -17.53
C ARG A 291 13.37 -7.04 -18.10
N SER A 292 13.21 -8.18 -17.43
CA SER A 292 12.31 -9.25 -17.91
C SER A 292 10.84 -8.79 -17.93
N LEU A 293 10.41 -8.01 -16.95
CA LEU A 293 9.09 -7.39 -16.93
C LEU A 293 8.83 -6.50 -18.16
N TYR A 294 9.79 -5.64 -18.50
CA TYR A 294 9.64 -4.72 -19.62
C TYR A 294 9.78 -5.42 -20.98
N ILE A 295 10.79 -6.27 -21.13
CA ILE A 295 11.14 -6.89 -22.41
C ILE A 295 10.21 -8.08 -22.71
N ASP A 296 10.02 -8.98 -21.75
CA ASP A 296 9.33 -10.26 -21.96
C ASP A 296 7.83 -10.11 -21.75
N ALA A 297 7.40 -9.44 -20.67
CA ALA A 297 5.98 -9.27 -20.32
C ALA A 297 5.34 -7.98 -20.85
N LYS A 298 6.11 -7.09 -21.47
CA LYS A 298 5.64 -5.79 -22.00
C LYS A 298 4.92 -4.95 -20.94
N ILE A 299 5.44 -4.96 -19.71
CA ILE A 299 4.89 -4.19 -18.58
C ILE A 299 5.92 -3.16 -18.12
N LEU A 300 5.48 -1.92 -17.98
CA LEU A 300 6.28 -0.85 -17.38
C LEU A 300 5.88 -0.66 -15.91
N HIS A 301 6.85 -0.61 -14.99
CA HIS A 301 6.57 -0.60 -13.56
C HIS A 301 6.08 0.76 -13.05
N ARG A 302 6.73 1.86 -13.45
CA ARG A 302 6.38 3.25 -13.09
C ARG A 302 6.41 3.62 -11.59
N HIS A 303 6.96 2.76 -10.74
CA HIS A 303 6.95 2.98 -9.28
C HIS A 303 8.12 2.29 -8.58
N VAL A 304 9.33 2.48 -9.11
CA VAL A 304 10.55 2.02 -8.43
C VAL A 304 10.88 2.98 -7.27
N SER A 305 11.06 2.44 -6.07
CA SER A 305 11.38 3.18 -4.84
C SER A 305 11.99 2.25 -3.79
N ILE A 306 12.54 2.79 -2.71
CA ILE A 306 13.03 1.97 -1.58
C ILE A 306 11.95 1.01 -1.07
N SER A 307 10.67 1.42 -1.09
CA SER A 307 9.55 0.58 -0.67
C SER A 307 9.19 -0.54 -1.66
N SER A 308 9.60 -0.46 -2.93
CA SER A 308 9.28 -1.47 -3.95
C SER A 308 10.30 -2.60 -4.03
N LEU A 309 11.47 -2.46 -3.41
CA LEU A 309 12.52 -3.50 -3.38
C LEU A 309 12.41 -4.34 -2.11
N ARG A 310 12.48 -5.66 -2.28
CA ARG A 310 12.45 -6.65 -1.20
C ARG A 310 13.64 -7.60 -1.30
N MET A 311 14.21 -7.95 -0.16
CA MET A 311 15.24 -8.97 -0.04
C MET A 311 14.59 -10.31 0.27
N TYR A 312 14.89 -11.29 -0.58
CA TYR A 312 14.56 -12.69 -0.35
C TYR A 312 15.78 -13.38 0.24
N SER A 313 15.58 -14.12 1.32
CA SER A 313 16.57 -15.03 1.85
C SER A 313 15.99 -16.43 1.72
N ALA A 314 16.28 -17.12 0.61
CA ALA A 314 16.07 -18.56 0.56
C ALA A 314 16.85 -19.17 1.74
N GLY A 315 16.22 -20.08 2.50
CA GLY A 315 16.87 -20.75 3.63
C GLY A 315 18.05 -21.67 3.25
N GLY A 316 18.49 -21.66 1.99
CA GLY A 316 19.61 -22.44 1.47
C GLY A 316 20.71 -21.55 0.88
N ASN A 317 21.96 -21.99 1.03
CA ASN A 317 23.16 -21.38 0.42
C ASN A 317 23.24 -21.60 -1.10
N GLU A 318 22.13 -21.47 -1.83
CA GLU A 318 22.17 -21.48 -3.29
C GLU A 318 22.72 -20.15 -3.78
N ARG A 319 23.92 -20.18 -4.37
CA ARG A 319 24.63 -18.99 -4.84
C ARG A 319 23.89 -18.25 -5.97
N ASP A 320 22.98 -18.95 -6.65
CA ASP A 320 22.24 -18.47 -7.83
C ASP A 320 20.76 -18.18 -7.56
N ALA A 321 20.27 -18.37 -6.33
CA ALA A 321 18.90 -18.00 -5.99
C ALA A 321 18.75 -16.46 -6.02
N SER A 322 17.68 -15.97 -6.66
CA SER A 322 17.37 -14.53 -6.70
C SER A 322 17.19 -13.99 -5.27
N LYS A 323 17.99 -13.00 -4.90
CA LYS A 323 17.96 -12.37 -3.57
C LYS A 323 17.17 -11.06 -3.56
N GLY A 324 16.81 -10.55 -4.73
CA GLY A 324 15.92 -9.41 -4.90
C GLY A 324 14.54 -9.82 -5.41
N ILE A 325 13.50 -9.17 -4.89
CA ILE A 325 12.13 -9.25 -5.40
C ILE A 325 11.59 -7.83 -5.63
N LEU A 326 11.05 -7.59 -6.82
CA LEU A 326 10.39 -6.34 -7.16
C LEU A 326 8.88 -6.45 -6.90
N ILE A 327 8.33 -5.51 -6.13
CA ILE A 327 6.90 -5.40 -5.82
C ILE A 327 6.35 -4.03 -6.24
N GLY A 328 5.03 -3.85 -6.17
CA GLY A 328 4.43 -2.51 -6.32
C GLY A 328 3.91 -2.18 -7.71
N PHE A 329 3.33 -3.17 -8.40
CA PHE A 329 2.68 -3.06 -9.72
C PHE A 329 1.33 -2.32 -9.69
N ASP A 330 1.05 -1.59 -8.63
CA ASP A 330 -0.20 -0.83 -8.46
C ASP A 330 -0.35 0.30 -9.48
N ASN A 331 0.77 0.82 -9.98
CA ASN A 331 0.85 1.84 -11.02
C ASN A 331 1.42 1.27 -12.33
N ALA A 332 1.49 -0.05 -12.50
CA ALA A 332 2.07 -0.64 -13.71
C ALA A 332 1.27 -0.25 -14.97
N ARG A 333 1.92 -0.27 -16.13
CA ARG A 333 1.31 -0.02 -17.43
C ARG A 333 1.53 -1.19 -18.36
N ASP A 334 0.45 -1.56 -19.04
CA ASP A 334 0.51 -2.46 -20.19
C ASP A 334 1.03 -1.68 -21.40
N MET A 335 2.19 -2.06 -21.93
CA MET A 335 2.79 -1.37 -23.07
C MET A 335 2.12 -1.72 -24.40
N GLU A 336 1.30 -2.77 -24.43
CA GLU A 336 0.53 -3.17 -25.61
C GLU A 336 -0.80 -2.40 -25.72
N ILE A 337 -1.18 -1.66 -24.68
CA ILE A 337 -2.41 -0.86 -24.63
C ILE A 337 -2.04 0.61 -24.69
N GLU A 338 -2.73 1.34 -25.56
CA GLU A 338 -2.64 2.79 -25.61
C GLU A 338 -3.11 3.41 -24.29
N PRO A 339 -2.37 4.37 -23.74
CA PRO A 339 -2.66 4.87 -22.42
C PRO A 339 -3.87 5.81 -22.47
N GLU A 340 -4.89 5.54 -21.67
CA GLU A 340 -6.03 6.48 -21.50
C GLU A 340 -5.56 7.87 -21.03
N LYS A 341 -4.50 7.89 -20.21
CA LYS A 341 -3.80 9.10 -19.77
C LYS A 341 -2.29 8.91 -19.98
N PRO A 342 -1.72 9.37 -21.11
CA PRO A 342 -0.32 9.14 -21.44
C PRO A 342 0.66 9.81 -20.46
N TYR A 343 0.22 10.89 -19.82
CA TYR A 343 1.11 11.87 -19.17
C TYR A 343 0.88 12.02 -17.66
N CYS A 344 0.43 10.96 -17.01
CA CYS A 344 0.22 10.99 -15.57
C CYS A 344 1.55 10.78 -14.81
N LEU A 345 1.81 11.67 -13.84
CA LEU A 345 2.94 11.58 -12.92
C LEU A 345 2.68 10.45 -11.89
N TYR A 346 3.25 9.27 -12.14
CA TYR A 346 3.26 8.14 -11.20
C TYR A 346 4.65 7.97 -10.59
N GLY A 347 4.73 7.64 -9.29
CA GLY A 347 6.02 7.38 -8.64
C GLY A 347 6.14 7.99 -7.25
N THR A 348 7.11 7.50 -6.48
CA THR A 348 7.54 8.17 -5.25
C THR A 348 8.41 9.36 -5.64
N LYS A 349 7.95 10.58 -5.31
CA LYS A 349 8.51 11.87 -5.75
C LYS A 349 10.04 11.95 -5.64
N THR A 350 10.58 11.46 -4.54
CA THR A 350 12.03 11.39 -4.27
C THR A 350 12.81 10.60 -5.32
N PHE A 351 12.23 9.53 -5.86
CA PHE A 351 12.88 8.62 -6.82
C PHE A 351 12.45 8.87 -8.26
N MET A 352 11.55 9.82 -8.52
CA MET A 352 11.09 10.13 -9.88
C MET A 352 12.24 10.68 -10.74
N ALA A 353 12.27 10.27 -12.01
CA ALA A 353 13.24 10.72 -13.00
C ALA A 353 13.19 12.25 -13.23
N ILE A 354 14.33 12.85 -13.55
CA ILE A 354 14.46 14.29 -13.83
C ILE A 354 13.53 14.66 -14.99
N ASP A 355 13.53 13.88 -16.08
CA ASP A 355 12.75 14.18 -17.28
C ASP A 355 11.24 14.28 -17.01
N LEU A 356 10.71 13.37 -16.18
CA LEU A 356 9.30 13.38 -15.76
C LEU A 356 8.93 14.58 -14.89
N SER A 357 9.91 15.26 -14.31
CA SER A 357 9.70 16.35 -13.35
C SER A 357 10.00 17.73 -13.97
N ARG A 358 10.41 17.79 -15.24
CA ARG A 358 10.78 19.03 -15.94
C ARG A 358 9.54 19.67 -16.54
N ASN A 359 8.99 20.65 -15.82
CA ASN A 359 7.92 21.55 -16.28
C ASN A 359 6.51 20.91 -16.30
N SER A 360 5.47 21.66 -15.92
CA SER A 360 4.09 21.13 -15.84
C SER A 360 3.44 20.93 -17.21
N ASP A 361 3.96 21.61 -18.22
CA ASP A 361 3.36 21.69 -19.55
C ASP A 361 4.04 20.74 -20.55
N ASP A 362 5.21 20.21 -20.20
CA ASP A 362 5.94 19.21 -20.99
C ASP A 362 5.45 17.81 -20.60
N LEU A 363 4.51 17.31 -21.39
CA LEU A 363 3.88 16.02 -21.20
C LEU A 363 4.85 14.89 -21.61
N VAL A 364 5.69 14.45 -20.67
CA VAL A 364 6.67 13.37 -20.89
C VAL A 364 6.05 11.98 -20.63
N LEU A 365 6.19 11.07 -21.59
CA LEU A 365 5.76 9.68 -21.44
C LEU A 365 6.73 8.92 -20.51
N HIS A 366 6.20 8.20 -19.52
CA HIS A 366 7.04 7.32 -18.69
C HIS A 366 7.61 6.18 -19.51
N THR A 367 8.92 5.93 -19.39
CA THR A 367 9.65 4.87 -20.11
C THR A 367 10.49 4.00 -19.18
N TYR A 368 11.04 2.90 -19.69
CA TYR A 368 11.88 1.97 -18.91
C TYR A 368 13.11 2.67 -18.29
N ARG A 369 13.72 3.62 -19.00
CA ARG A 369 14.86 4.42 -18.51
C ARG A 369 14.49 5.20 -17.25
N HIS A 370 13.28 5.73 -17.14
CA HIS A 370 12.86 6.47 -15.94
C HIS A 370 12.79 5.56 -14.71
N ASP A 371 12.39 4.29 -14.89
CA ASP A 371 12.46 3.31 -13.80
C ASP A 371 13.93 2.96 -13.45
N LEU A 372 14.81 2.86 -14.45
CA LEU A 372 16.26 2.67 -14.25
C LEU A 372 16.94 3.86 -13.52
N GLU A 373 16.56 5.08 -13.86
CA GLU A 373 16.99 6.29 -13.14
C GLU A 373 16.50 6.26 -11.68
N SER A 374 15.28 5.75 -11.46
CA SER A 374 14.74 5.57 -10.11
C SER A 374 15.56 4.55 -9.29
N PHE A 375 16.04 3.45 -9.91
CA PHE A 375 16.97 2.53 -9.26
C PHE A 375 18.27 3.24 -8.84
N PHE A 376 18.84 4.10 -9.68
CA PHE A 376 20.02 4.89 -9.32
C PHE A 376 19.77 5.78 -8.09
N TYR A 377 18.63 6.46 -8.02
CA TYR A 377 18.28 7.24 -6.83
C TYR A 377 18.06 6.36 -5.59
N VAL A 378 17.45 5.19 -5.73
CA VAL A 378 17.33 4.23 -4.62
C VAL A 378 18.72 3.86 -4.08
N PHE A 379 19.69 3.57 -4.95
CA PHE A 379 21.06 3.27 -4.54
C PHE A 379 21.69 4.42 -3.75
N LEU A 380 21.63 5.66 -4.26
CA LEU A 380 22.20 6.82 -3.55
C LEU A 380 21.55 7.04 -2.18
N PHE A 381 20.23 6.89 -2.09
CA PHE A 381 19.54 7.03 -0.80
C PHE A 381 19.91 5.92 0.18
N MET A 382 20.10 4.68 -0.30
CA MET A 382 20.59 3.58 0.53
C MET A 382 22.02 3.86 1.01
N ALA A 383 22.91 4.35 0.13
CA ALA A 383 24.31 4.61 0.48
C ALA A 383 24.49 5.78 1.48
N VAL A 384 23.65 6.82 1.39
CA VAL A 384 23.71 8.00 2.27
C VAL A 384 22.89 7.81 3.55
N GLY A 385 21.72 7.18 3.47
CA GLY A 385 20.81 6.99 4.60
C GLY A 385 21.03 5.71 5.39
N GLY A 386 21.48 4.64 4.73
CA GLY A 386 21.54 3.29 5.28
C GLY A 386 20.16 2.79 5.73
N HIS A 387 20.07 2.34 6.98
CA HIS A 387 18.81 1.95 7.63
C HIS A 387 17.85 3.11 7.95
N GLN A 388 18.31 4.36 7.81
CA GLN A 388 17.57 5.55 8.19
C GLN A 388 17.37 6.48 7.01
N ARG A 389 16.52 7.50 7.19
CA ARG A 389 16.44 8.60 6.23
C ARG A 389 17.74 9.41 6.26
N PRO A 390 18.19 9.97 5.11
CA PRO A 390 19.33 10.88 5.07
C PRO A 390 19.22 12.02 6.09
N SER A 391 20.35 12.52 6.59
CA SER A 391 20.37 13.61 7.57
C SER A 391 19.71 14.87 7.00
N PRO A 392 19.01 15.71 7.80
CA PRO A 392 18.38 16.94 7.30
C PRO A 392 19.29 17.88 6.51
N GLN A 393 20.61 17.82 6.76
CA GLN A 393 21.64 18.60 6.07
C GLN A 393 22.08 18.00 4.73
N SER A 394 21.75 16.74 4.47
CA SER A 394 22.11 16.03 3.25
C SER A 394 21.52 16.70 2.01
N ARG A 395 22.28 16.70 0.91
CA ARG A 395 21.78 17.12 -0.40
C ARG A 395 20.56 16.31 -0.83
N LEU A 396 20.52 15.02 -0.52
CA LEU A 396 19.40 14.13 -0.87
C LEU A 396 18.10 14.55 -0.16
N ARG A 397 18.16 15.18 1.01
CA ARG A 397 16.96 15.71 1.67
C ARG A 397 16.35 16.88 0.93
N GLN A 398 17.14 17.62 0.16
CA GLN A 398 16.62 18.70 -0.69
C GLN A 398 15.80 18.15 -1.86
N TRP A 399 15.92 16.85 -2.16
CA TRP A 399 15.08 16.15 -3.12
C TRP A 399 13.75 15.67 -2.50
N GLU A 400 13.57 15.76 -1.17
CA GLU A 400 12.41 15.19 -0.44
C GLU A 400 11.28 16.19 -0.06
N VAL A 401 11.33 17.48 -0.40
CA VAL A 401 10.44 18.48 0.23
C VAL A 401 9.27 18.99 -0.64
N GLY A 402 8.06 19.03 -0.05
CA GLY A 402 7.16 20.20 -0.11
C GLY A 402 6.13 20.35 -1.24
N SER A 403 5.49 19.27 -1.71
CA SER A 403 4.19 19.23 -2.41
C SER A 403 3.86 20.10 -3.64
N LYS A 404 4.62 21.12 -4.07
CA LYS A 404 4.15 22.00 -5.17
C LYS A 404 5.17 22.49 -6.22
N ASN A 405 6.48 22.27 -6.09
CA ASN A 405 7.45 22.80 -7.08
C ASN A 405 8.31 21.72 -7.75
N TRP A 406 7.69 20.90 -8.60
CA TRP A 406 8.33 19.79 -9.33
C TRP A 406 9.53 20.20 -10.18
N PRO A 407 9.45 21.29 -10.97
CA PRO A 407 10.58 21.70 -11.80
C PRO A 407 11.81 22.07 -10.98
N GLU A 408 11.60 22.59 -9.76
CA GLU A 408 12.70 22.92 -8.84
C GLU A 408 13.44 21.67 -8.34
N ILE A 409 12.71 20.60 -8.02
CA ILE A 409 13.32 19.32 -7.62
C ILE A 409 14.10 18.72 -8.79
N ALA A 410 13.52 18.75 -9.99
CA ALA A 410 14.17 18.27 -11.21
C ALA A 410 15.48 19.02 -11.49
N GLU A 411 15.47 20.34 -11.37
CA GLU A 411 16.64 21.19 -11.60
C GLU A 411 17.71 21.01 -10.53
N LYS A 412 17.33 20.83 -9.26
CA LYS A 412 18.27 20.47 -8.18
C LYS A 412 18.96 19.14 -8.46
N LYS A 413 18.19 18.09 -8.74
CA LYS A 413 18.73 16.78 -9.13
C LYS A 413 19.65 16.91 -10.34
N ARG A 414 19.22 17.62 -11.38
CA ARG A 414 20.02 17.86 -12.58
C ARG A 414 21.36 18.51 -12.26
N ARG A 415 21.38 19.54 -11.41
CA ARG A 415 22.61 20.22 -11.00
C ARG A 415 23.52 19.35 -10.15
N ASP A 416 22.93 18.55 -9.27
CA ASP A 416 23.64 17.63 -8.39
C ASP A 416 24.29 16.48 -9.17
N ILE A 417 23.59 15.94 -10.18
CA ILE A 417 24.09 14.81 -10.99
C ILE A 417 24.99 15.28 -12.15
N SER A 418 24.70 16.42 -12.80
CA SER A 418 25.49 16.86 -13.96
C SER A 418 26.88 17.38 -13.58
N SER A 419 27.02 18.02 -12.42
CA SER A 419 28.31 18.56 -11.94
C SER A 419 29.13 17.51 -11.21
N ASN A 420 30.41 17.36 -11.58
CA ASN A 420 31.34 16.48 -10.87
C ASN A 420 31.51 16.89 -9.40
N ASP A 421 31.66 18.19 -9.12
CA ASP A 421 31.85 18.68 -7.75
C ASP A 421 30.64 18.41 -6.85
N ASN A 422 29.42 18.66 -7.38
CA ASN A 422 28.20 18.38 -6.62
C ASN A 422 27.99 16.87 -6.42
N PHE A 423 28.27 16.06 -7.45
CA PHE A 423 28.14 14.62 -7.34
C PHE A 423 29.13 14.05 -6.33
N SER A 424 30.40 14.48 -6.37
CA SER A 424 31.40 14.12 -5.37
C SER A 424 31.00 14.55 -3.95
N ALA A 425 30.30 15.68 -3.79
CA ALA A 425 29.75 16.06 -2.50
C ALA A 425 28.70 15.04 -2.00
N ILE A 426 27.83 14.50 -2.85
CA ILE A 426 26.90 13.43 -2.48
C ILE A 426 27.66 12.16 -2.06
N LEU A 427 28.68 11.75 -2.83
CA LEU A 427 29.48 10.56 -2.51
C LEU A 427 30.24 10.71 -1.18
N SER A 428 30.63 11.94 -0.83
CA SER A 428 31.27 12.21 0.46
C SER A 428 30.35 11.88 1.64
N GLU A 429 29.03 11.99 1.46
CA GLU A 429 28.00 11.70 2.47
C GLU A 429 27.72 10.19 2.66
N PHE A 430 28.35 9.30 1.87
CA PHE A 430 28.16 7.86 2.02
C PHE A 430 28.48 7.39 3.44
N ARG A 431 27.60 6.53 3.98
CA ARG A 431 27.77 5.91 5.29
C ARG A 431 29.05 5.06 5.29
N PRO A 432 29.72 4.88 6.45
CA PRO A 432 30.98 4.13 6.51
C PRO A 432 30.93 2.74 5.88
N GLU A 433 29.81 2.03 6.03
CA GLU A 433 29.61 0.70 5.46
C GLU A 433 29.47 0.68 3.92
N PHE A 434 29.10 1.80 3.29
CA PHE A 434 29.00 1.94 1.82
C PHE A 434 30.24 2.59 1.20
N LYS A 435 31.28 2.91 2.00
CA LYS A 435 32.55 3.42 1.46
C LYS A 435 33.22 2.35 0.61
N GLY A 436 33.74 2.76 -0.55
CA GLY A 436 34.24 1.87 -1.60
C GLY A 436 33.28 1.72 -2.79
N LEU A 437 31.99 2.07 -2.63
CA LEU A 437 31.00 2.00 -3.70
C LEU A 437 30.87 3.30 -4.52
N GLU A 438 31.78 4.25 -4.35
CA GLU A 438 31.85 5.46 -5.17
C GLU A 438 32.08 5.13 -6.65
N SER A 439 32.87 4.09 -6.95
CA SER A 439 33.09 3.59 -8.32
C SER A 439 31.79 3.13 -8.97
N LEU A 440 30.96 2.38 -8.23
CA LEU A 440 29.63 1.96 -8.67
C LEU A 440 28.72 3.17 -8.94
N ALA A 441 28.72 4.15 -8.03
CA ALA A 441 27.92 5.37 -8.20
C ALA A 441 28.30 6.14 -9.47
N HIS A 442 29.60 6.27 -9.74
CA HIS A 442 30.12 6.87 -10.97
C HIS A 442 29.74 6.05 -12.21
N ALA A 443 29.93 4.74 -12.19
CA ALA A 443 29.56 3.86 -13.30
C ALA A 443 28.07 3.98 -13.66
N LEU A 444 27.17 3.96 -12.67
CA LEU A 444 25.74 4.13 -12.89
C LEU A 444 25.40 5.53 -13.43
N ARG A 445 26.05 6.58 -12.89
CA ARG A 445 25.88 7.96 -13.37
C ARG A 445 26.27 8.08 -14.84
N ASP A 446 27.41 7.53 -15.22
CA ASP A 446 27.94 7.65 -16.57
C ASP A 446 27.06 6.87 -17.57
N VAL A 447 26.67 5.65 -17.20
CA VAL A 447 25.77 4.81 -18.01
C VAL A 447 24.40 5.47 -18.24
N LEU A 448 23.82 6.11 -17.22
CA LEU A 448 22.51 6.74 -17.33
C LEU A 448 22.59 8.11 -18.02
N PHE A 449 23.44 9.00 -17.53
CA PHE A 449 23.37 10.43 -17.86
C PHE A 449 24.39 10.88 -18.90
N PHE A 450 25.40 10.06 -19.20
CA PHE A 450 26.46 10.38 -20.16
C PHE A 450 26.70 9.21 -21.15
N PRO A 451 25.67 8.73 -21.87
CA PRO A 451 25.80 7.55 -22.73
C PRO A 451 26.84 7.72 -23.85
N ASP A 452 27.05 8.95 -24.32
CA ASP A 452 28.06 9.31 -25.33
C ASP A 452 29.30 10.02 -24.72
N GLY A 453 29.40 10.05 -23.38
CA GLY A 453 30.53 10.62 -22.62
C GLY A 453 30.63 12.15 -22.58
N ASN A 454 29.83 12.88 -23.39
CA ASN A 454 30.03 14.31 -23.60
C ASN A 454 28.90 15.22 -23.09
N GLU A 455 27.64 14.81 -23.26
CA GLU A 455 26.48 15.65 -22.90
C GLU A 455 25.57 14.99 -21.88
N PHE A 456 25.02 15.81 -20.98
CA PHE A 456 24.06 15.36 -19.98
C PHE A 456 22.71 15.04 -20.62
N PHE A 457 22.36 13.76 -20.63
CA PHE A 457 21.17 13.22 -21.27
C PHE A 457 20.13 12.77 -20.23
N THR A 458 18.85 13.09 -20.46
CA THR A 458 17.71 12.63 -19.62
C THR A 458 16.61 11.92 -20.39
N GLY A 459 16.58 12.06 -21.72
CA GLY A 459 15.56 11.44 -22.56
C GLY A 459 15.76 9.93 -22.72
N THR A 460 14.94 9.27 -23.52
CA THR A 460 15.00 7.81 -23.70
C THR A 460 15.22 7.42 -25.14
N ASN A 461 16.18 6.52 -25.38
CA ASN A 461 16.28 5.81 -26.65
C ASN A 461 15.36 4.58 -26.61
N MET A 462 14.37 4.53 -27.49
CA MET A 462 13.38 3.44 -27.54
C MET A 462 13.82 2.26 -28.43
N ASP A 463 15.00 2.33 -29.04
CA ASP A 463 15.57 1.23 -29.81
C ASP A 463 15.85 0.00 -28.92
N GLY A 464 15.58 -1.19 -29.46
CA GLY A 464 15.69 -2.45 -28.73
C GLY A 464 17.14 -2.77 -28.31
N GLU A 465 18.11 -2.51 -29.18
CA GLU A 465 19.52 -2.74 -28.90
C GLU A 465 20.03 -1.74 -27.85
N ALA A 466 19.64 -0.47 -27.98
CA ALA A 466 19.96 0.56 -26.98
C ALA A 466 19.36 0.23 -25.60
N THR A 467 18.12 -0.27 -25.57
CA THR A 467 17.44 -0.73 -24.35
C THR A 467 18.24 -1.84 -23.68
N GLU A 468 18.58 -2.90 -24.42
CA GLU A 468 19.34 -4.04 -23.92
C GLU A 468 20.72 -3.64 -23.42
N LYS A 469 21.41 -2.76 -24.16
CA LYS A 469 22.72 -2.22 -23.77
C LYS A 469 22.65 -1.47 -22.45
N LEU A 470 21.63 -0.64 -22.25
CA LEU A 470 21.47 0.11 -21.00
C LEU A 470 21.22 -0.82 -19.81
N TYR A 471 20.34 -1.81 -19.96
CA TYR A 471 20.12 -2.81 -18.91
C TYR A 471 21.39 -3.61 -18.61
N GLY A 472 22.09 -4.09 -19.64
CA GLY A 472 23.33 -4.85 -19.50
C GLY A 472 24.41 -4.07 -18.77
N ALA A 473 24.57 -2.78 -19.10
CA ALA A 473 25.53 -1.91 -18.43
C ALA A 473 25.21 -1.69 -16.95
N MET A 474 23.93 -1.44 -16.61
CA MET A 474 23.51 -1.28 -15.21
C MET A 474 23.67 -2.57 -14.41
N ILE A 475 23.23 -3.70 -14.96
CA ILE A 475 23.36 -5.02 -14.31
C ILE A 475 24.84 -5.35 -14.10
N GLY A 476 25.68 -5.15 -15.12
CA GLY A 476 27.11 -5.40 -15.07
C GLY A 476 27.83 -4.55 -14.01
N ALA A 477 27.44 -3.28 -13.86
CA ALA A 477 27.99 -2.42 -12.81
C ALA A 477 27.72 -2.99 -11.40
N PHE A 478 26.50 -3.45 -11.13
CA PHE A 478 26.18 -4.11 -9.86
C PHE A 478 26.85 -5.48 -9.73
N GLU A 479 27.00 -6.26 -10.81
CA GLU A 479 27.70 -7.55 -10.76
C GLU A 479 29.17 -7.39 -10.38
N ASN A 480 29.86 -6.38 -10.91
CA ASN A 480 31.22 -6.06 -10.53
C ASN A 480 31.32 -5.68 -9.05
N ALA A 481 30.44 -4.79 -8.58
CA ALA A 481 30.41 -4.38 -7.17
C ALA A 481 30.08 -5.56 -6.22
N VAL A 482 29.19 -6.47 -6.62
CA VAL A 482 28.92 -7.71 -5.88
C VAL A 482 30.16 -8.61 -5.82
N GLY A 483 30.92 -8.73 -6.92
CA GLY A 483 32.18 -9.48 -6.96
C GLY A 483 33.19 -8.93 -5.97
N GLU A 484 33.42 -7.61 -6.00
CA GLU A 484 34.37 -6.92 -5.12
C GLU A 484 33.99 -7.00 -3.63
N ASN A 485 32.71 -7.11 -3.30
CA ASN A 485 32.22 -7.19 -1.91
C ASN A 485 32.02 -8.63 -1.39
N ARG A 486 32.33 -9.64 -2.21
CA ARG A 486 32.34 -11.06 -1.79
C ARG A 486 33.72 -11.54 -1.38
N GLU A 487 34.77 -10.89 -1.88
CA GLU A 487 36.17 -11.10 -1.51
C GLU A 487 36.52 -10.35 -0.23
#